data_AF-A0A8J1J2K2-F1
#
_entry.id   AF-A0A8J1J2K2-F1
#
_cell.length_a   1.000
_cell.length_b   1.000
_cell.length_c   1.000
_cell.angle_alpha   90.00
_cell.angle_beta   90.00
_cell.angle_gamma   90.00
#
_symmetry.space_group_name_H-M   'P 1'
#
loop_
_entity.id
_entity.type
_entity.pdbx_description
1 polymer ?
#
loop_
_entity_poly.entity_id
_entity_poly.type
_entity_poly.pdbx_seq_one_letter_code
_entity_poly.pdbx_strand_id
1 'polypeptide(L)'
;MYSVAAGGAQGGMYSVAAGGAQGGMYSVAAGGAQGGMYSVAARGAQGGMYSVAARGAQGGMYSVAAGGAQGGMYSVAAGGAQGGMYSVAAGGAQGGMYSLAARGAQGGMYSVAAGGAQGGMYSVAAGGAQGGMYSVAAGGAQGGMYSVAAGGAQGGMYSVAAGGAQGGMYSVAAGGAQGGMYSVAAGGAQGGMYSVAAGGAQGGMYSVAAGGAQGGMYSVAAGGAQGGMYSVASGGAQGGMYSVAAGGAQGDIYGVAARM
;
A
#
# COMPACT_ATOMS: atom_id res chain seq x y z
N MET A 1 16.33 6.41 -50.78
CA MET A 1 16.83 6.87 -49.45
C MET A 1 15.73 7.53 -48.63
N TYR A 2 14.93 8.43 -49.20
CA TYR A 2 13.81 9.11 -48.53
C TYR A 2 12.50 8.81 -49.25
N SER A 3 11.41 8.60 -48.50
CA SER A 3 10.05 8.58 -49.03
C SER A 3 9.24 9.68 -48.32
N VAL A 4 8.63 10.59 -49.10
CA VAL A 4 7.82 11.69 -48.58
C VAL A 4 6.47 11.66 -49.28
N ALA A 5 5.37 11.63 -48.53
CA ALA A 5 4.03 11.54 -49.10
C ALA A 5 3.00 12.34 -48.30
N ALA A 6 2.06 12.98 -49.01
CA ALA A 6 0.90 13.61 -48.35
C ALA A 6 -0.05 12.56 -47.75
N GLY A 7 -0.13 11.38 -48.36
CA GLY A 7 -0.96 10.27 -47.90
C GLY A 7 -0.19 9.28 -47.03
N GLY A 8 0.26 8.17 -47.63
CA GLY A 8 1.03 7.13 -46.96
C GLY A 8 2.45 7.00 -47.51
N ALA A 9 3.42 6.74 -46.63
CA ALA A 9 4.79 6.39 -47.00
C ALA A 9 5.09 4.94 -46.56
N GLN A 10 5.64 4.14 -47.47
CA GLN A 10 6.06 2.77 -47.20
C GLN A 10 7.53 2.58 -47.62
N GLY A 11 8.36 2.13 -46.68
CA GLY A 11 9.76 1.79 -46.92
C GLY A 11 10.70 2.97 -47.22
N GLY A 12 11.99 2.65 -47.34
CA GLY A 12 13.09 3.62 -47.39
C GLY A 12 13.90 3.66 -46.09
N MET A 13 15.01 4.39 -46.05
CA MET A 13 15.75 4.58 -44.80
C MET A 13 15.01 5.60 -43.91
N TYR A 14 14.36 6.58 -44.53
CA TYR A 14 13.55 7.62 -43.91
C TYR A 14 12.20 7.73 -44.62
N SER A 15 11.11 7.64 -43.85
CA SER A 15 9.72 7.70 -44.33
C SER A 15 8.99 8.84 -43.61
N VAL A 16 8.50 9.84 -44.35
CA VAL A 16 7.76 10.99 -43.79
C VAL A 16 6.40 11.11 -44.47
N ALA A 17 5.31 11.12 -43.68
CA ALA A 17 3.97 11.25 -44.24
C ALA A 17 3.01 12.12 -43.41
N ALA A 18 2.08 12.82 -44.06
CA ALA A 18 0.99 13.48 -43.34
C ALA A 18 -0.04 12.45 -42.82
N GLY A 19 -0.34 11.40 -43.59
CA GLY A 19 -1.21 10.31 -43.15
C GLY A 19 -0.47 9.26 -42.31
N GLY A 20 0.07 8.22 -42.95
CA GLY A 20 0.69 7.08 -42.26
C GLY A 20 2.07 6.72 -42.79
N ALA A 21 2.98 6.31 -41.91
CA ALA A 21 4.29 5.79 -42.29
C ALA A 21 4.44 4.34 -41.83
N GLN A 22 4.87 3.46 -42.74
CA GLN A 22 5.12 2.05 -42.45
C GLN A 22 6.53 1.63 -42.90
N GLY A 23 7.31 1.13 -41.95
CA GLY A 23 8.65 0.59 -42.19
C GLY A 23 9.73 1.63 -42.56
N GLY A 24 10.97 1.15 -42.62
CA GLY A 24 12.18 1.96 -42.77
C GLY A 24 12.97 2.09 -41.46
N MET A 25 14.13 2.74 -41.46
CA MET A 25 14.90 2.92 -40.22
C MET A 25 14.28 4.01 -39.33
N TYR A 26 13.73 5.06 -39.97
CA TYR A 26 13.03 6.18 -39.34
C TYR A 26 11.68 6.44 -40.01
N SER A 27 10.60 6.43 -39.23
CA SER A 27 9.22 6.67 -39.66
C SER A 27 8.62 7.86 -38.92
N VAL A 28 8.22 8.92 -39.63
CA VAL A 28 7.60 10.12 -39.05
C VAL A 28 6.24 10.37 -39.72
N ALA A 29 5.15 10.42 -38.94
CA ALA A 29 3.82 10.68 -39.50
C ALA A 29 2.92 11.57 -38.64
N ALA A 30 2.12 12.44 -39.25
CA ALA A 30 1.12 13.17 -38.45
C ALA A 30 -0.04 12.27 -38.00
N GLY A 31 -0.41 11.25 -38.78
CA GLY A 31 -1.33 10.20 -38.35
C GLY A 31 -0.63 9.12 -37.53
N GLY A 32 -0.25 8.01 -38.18
CA GLY A 32 0.29 6.82 -37.52
C GLY A 32 1.63 6.36 -38.09
N ALA A 33 2.53 5.90 -37.22
CA ALA A 33 3.80 5.29 -37.59
C ALA A 33 3.84 3.82 -37.11
N GLN A 34 4.18 2.91 -38.01
CA GLN A 34 4.28 1.48 -37.71
C GLN A 34 5.62 0.90 -38.18
N GLY A 35 6.36 0.29 -37.25
CA GLY A 35 7.61 -0.40 -37.51
C GLY A 35 8.79 0.52 -37.87
N GLY A 36 9.97 -0.09 -37.94
CA GLY A 36 11.25 0.59 -38.11
C GLY A 36 12.08 0.67 -36.83
N MET A 37 13.25 1.29 -36.84
CA MET A 37 14.05 1.44 -35.60
C MET A 37 13.49 2.59 -34.74
N TYR A 38 13.01 3.66 -35.38
CA TYR A 38 12.41 4.83 -34.77
C TYR A 38 11.06 5.17 -35.41
N SER A 39 10.00 5.23 -34.60
CA SER A 39 8.63 5.56 -35.01
C SER A 39 8.15 6.80 -34.25
N VAL A 40 7.87 7.91 -34.95
CA VAL A 40 7.36 9.15 -34.37
C VAL A 40 6.03 9.50 -35.02
N ALA A 41 4.96 9.67 -34.23
CA ALA A 41 3.68 10.06 -34.78
C ALA A 41 2.82 10.97 -33.90
N ALA A 42 1.99 11.83 -34.48
CA ALA A 42 1.09 12.64 -33.63
C ALA A 42 -0.03 11.78 -33.02
N ARG A 43 -0.66 10.87 -33.78
CA ARG A 43 -1.73 10.02 -33.22
C ARG A 43 -1.23 8.72 -32.60
N GLY A 44 -0.42 7.93 -33.32
CA GLY A 44 -0.07 6.59 -32.84
C GLY A 44 1.25 6.06 -33.38
N ALA A 45 2.12 5.58 -32.50
CA ALA A 45 3.35 4.89 -32.86
C ALA A 45 3.29 3.43 -32.39
N GLN A 46 3.55 2.49 -33.28
CA GLN A 46 3.50 1.05 -32.97
C GLN A 46 4.76 0.33 -33.46
N GLY A 47 5.42 -0.37 -32.54
CA GLY A 47 6.58 -1.21 -32.82
C GLY A 47 7.85 -0.43 -33.18
N GLY A 48 8.95 -1.18 -33.29
CA GLY A 48 10.29 -0.63 -33.50
C GLY A 48 11.13 -0.59 -32.22
N MET A 49 12.33 -0.03 -32.25
CA MET A 49 13.14 0.07 -31.02
C MET A 49 12.68 1.25 -30.16
N TYR A 50 12.28 2.35 -30.79
CA TYR A 50 11.75 3.56 -30.16
C TYR A 50 10.41 3.97 -30.79
N SER A 51 9.37 4.08 -29.96
CA SER A 51 8.03 4.52 -30.34
C SER A 51 7.67 5.79 -29.59
N VAL A 52 7.48 6.91 -30.29
CA VAL A 52 7.11 8.20 -29.69
C VAL A 52 5.81 8.69 -30.32
N ALA A 53 4.80 9.00 -29.51
CA ALA A 53 3.58 9.60 -30.04
C ALA A 53 2.89 10.59 -29.12
N ALA A 54 2.15 11.55 -29.65
CA ALA A 54 1.38 12.44 -28.78
C ALA A 54 0.24 11.68 -28.09
N ARG A 55 -0.53 10.86 -28.81
CA ARG A 55 -1.68 10.15 -28.23
C ARG A 55 -1.38 8.77 -27.67
N GLY A 56 -0.68 7.91 -28.42
CA GLY A 56 -0.47 6.52 -28.00
C GLY A 56 0.77 5.88 -28.60
N ALA A 57 1.61 5.27 -27.75
CA ALA A 57 2.77 4.48 -28.16
C ALA A 57 2.61 3.03 -27.68
N GLN A 58 2.82 2.06 -28.56
CA GLN A 58 2.73 0.63 -28.21
C GLN A 58 3.90 -0.16 -28.74
N GLY A 59 4.49 -0.99 -27.87
CA GLY A 59 5.54 -1.93 -28.20
C GLY A 59 6.89 -1.29 -28.55
N GLY A 60 7.90 -2.15 -28.67
CA GLY A 60 9.29 -1.77 -28.88
C GLY A 60 10.14 -1.83 -27.62
N MET A 61 11.35 -1.28 -27.64
CA MET A 61 12.20 -1.26 -26.45
C MET A 61 11.83 -0.07 -25.54
N TYR A 62 11.51 1.07 -26.17
CA TYR A 62 11.08 2.31 -25.53
C TYR A 62 9.78 2.84 -26.14
N SER A 63 8.75 3.06 -25.32
CA SER A 63 7.46 3.65 -25.69
C SER A 63 7.25 4.95 -24.91
N VAL A 64 7.09 6.07 -25.61
CA VAL A 64 6.87 7.39 -24.98
C VAL A 64 5.61 8.03 -25.57
N ALA A 65 4.66 8.44 -24.72
CA ALA A 65 3.50 9.19 -25.20
C ALA A 65 2.96 10.23 -24.24
N ALA A 66 2.34 11.31 -24.74
CA ALA A 66 1.61 12.21 -23.85
C ALA A 66 0.33 11.53 -23.32
N GLY A 67 -0.40 10.81 -24.18
CA GLY A 67 -1.59 10.05 -23.77
C GLY A 67 -1.26 8.74 -23.05
N GLY A 68 -1.00 7.66 -23.79
CA GLY A 68 -0.76 6.33 -23.21
C GLY A 68 0.42 5.57 -23.83
N ALA A 69 1.18 4.87 -23.00
CA ALA A 69 2.26 3.99 -23.42
C ALA A 69 1.98 2.54 -22.98
N GLN A 70 2.14 1.57 -23.87
CA GLN A 70 1.93 0.16 -23.53
C GLN A 70 3.08 -0.73 -24.04
N GLY A 71 3.54 -1.63 -23.18
CA GLY A 71 4.53 -2.67 -23.50
C GLY A 71 5.96 -2.16 -23.66
N GLY A 72 6.82 -3.05 -24.11
CA GLY A 72 8.25 -2.80 -24.27
C GLY A 72 9.08 -2.93 -23.00
N MET A 73 10.37 -2.58 -23.02
CA MET A 73 11.18 -2.56 -21.79
C MET A 73 10.86 -1.34 -20.93
N TYR A 74 10.68 -0.19 -21.57
CA TYR A 74 10.40 1.10 -20.93
C TYR A 74 9.14 1.73 -21.54
N SER A 75 8.15 2.03 -20.70
CA SER A 75 6.93 2.75 -21.07
C SER A 75 6.83 4.03 -20.24
N VAL A 76 6.80 5.19 -20.90
CA VAL A 76 6.68 6.50 -20.27
C VAL A 76 5.48 7.24 -20.83
N ALA A 77 4.56 7.69 -19.97
CA ALA A 77 3.43 8.50 -20.43
C ALA A 77 3.01 9.61 -19.48
N ALA A 78 2.45 10.71 -20.00
CA ALA A 78 1.79 11.67 -19.10
C ALA A 78 0.45 11.11 -18.58
N GLY A 79 -0.36 10.46 -19.44
CA GLY A 79 -1.61 9.82 -19.03
C GLY A 79 -1.40 8.48 -18.32
N GLY A 80 -1.11 7.41 -19.05
CA GLY A 80 -0.99 6.06 -18.45
C GLY A 80 0.05 5.16 -19.10
N ALA A 81 0.73 4.36 -18.29
CA ALA A 81 1.74 3.40 -18.71
C ALA A 81 1.32 1.98 -18.30
N GLN A 82 1.41 1.01 -19.21
CA GLN A 82 1.07 -0.39 -18.89
C GLN A 82 2.13 -1.36 -19.40
N GLY A 83 2.52 -2.30 -18.54
CA GLY A 83 3.41 -3.41 -18.86
C GLY A 83 4.89 -3.03 -18.94
N GLY A 84 5.68 -3.95 -19.47
CA GLY A 84 7.12 -3.80 -19.63
C GLY A 84 7.95 -4.02 -18.37
N MET A 85 9.25 -3.76 -18.40
CA MET A 85 10.07 -3.84 -17.19
C MET A 85 9.88 -2.59 -16.33
N TYR A 86 9.81 -1.42 -16.96
CA TYR A 86 9.67 -0.12 -16.31
C TYR A 86 8.50 0.64 -16.91
N SER A 87 7.53 0.98 -16.07
CA SER A 87 6.38 1.83 -16.41
C SER A 87 6.42 3.10 -15.58
N VAL A 88 6.43 4.26 -16.23
CA VAL A 88 6.42 5.58 -15.59
C VAL A 88 5.26 6.40 -16.13
N ALA A 89 4.37 6.87 -15.26
CA ALA A 89 3.25 7.71 -15.68
C ALA A 89 2.95 8.88 -14.75
N ALA A 90 2.53 10.03 -15.28
CA ALA A 90 1.97 11.07 -14.39
C ALA A 90 0.57 10.67 -13.88
N GLY A 91 -0.26 10.05 -14.72
CA GLY A 91 -1.50 9.42 -14.26
C GLY A 91 -1.27 8.06 -13.59
N GLY A 92 -1.50 6.97 -14.33
CA GLY A 92 -1.49 5.60 -13.80
C GLY A 92 -0.45 4.68 -14.42
N ALA A 93 0.21 3.86 -13.59
CA ALA A 93 1.12 2.81 -14.04
C ALA A 93 0.57 1.43 -13.65
N GLN A 94 0.61 0.46 -14.56
CA GLN A 94 0.14 -0.90 -14.28
C GLN A 94 1.13 -1.97 -14.76
N GLY A 95 1.44 -2.92 -13.88
CA GLY A 95 2.23 -4.10 -14.17
C GLY A 95 3.74 -3.85 -14.25
N GLY A 96 4.43 -4.83 -14.82
CA GLY A 96 5.87 -4.78 -15.03
C GLY A 96 6.73 -5.08 -13.80
N MET A 97 8.04 -4.86 -13.89
CA MET A 97 8.94 -5.09 -12.77
C MET A 97 8.94 -3.88 -11.82
N TYR A 98 8.93 -2.68 -12.39
CA TYR A 98 8.88 -1.40 -11.71
C TYR A 98 7.76 -0.52 -12.29
N SER A 99 6.86 -0.06 -11.42
CA SER A 99 5.77 0.87 -11.76
C SER A 99 5.88 2.12 -10.92
N LEU A 100 6.08 3.27 -11.57
CA LEU A 100 6.11 4.60 -10.96
C LEU A 100 4.95 5.45 -11.49
N ALA A 101 4.14 5.99 -10.59
CA ALA A 101 3.02 6.83 -11.01
C ALA A 101 2.78 8.02 -10.08
N ALA A 102 2.43 9.20 -10.59
CA ALA A 102 2.01 10.26 -9.67
C ALA A 102 0.63 9.94 -9.05
N ARG A 103 -0.35 9.47 -9.83
CA ARG A 103 -1.70 9.22 -9.32
C ARG A 103 -1.92 7.82 -8.76
N GLY A 104 -1.43 6.78 -9.43
CA GLY A 104 -1.55 5.43 -8.88
C GLY A 104 -0.80 4.34 -9.64
N ALA A 105 -0.25 3.39 -8.89
CA ALA A 105 0.49 2.24 -9.40
C ALA A 105 -0.23 0.93 -9.01
N GLN A 106 -0.33 -0.02 -9.95
CA GLN A 106 -0.94 -1.33 -9.67
C GLN A 106 -0.06 -2.48 -10.17
N GLY A 107 0.18 -3.45 -9.30
CA GLY A 107 0.90 -4.67 -9.60
C GLY A 107 2.43 -4.52 -9.68
N GLY A 108 3.05 -5.48 -10.34
CA GLY A 108 4.50 -5.54 -10.53
C GLY A 108 5.30 -5.96 -9.31
N MET A 109 6.63 -6.02 -9.43
CA MET A 109 7.49 -6.35 -8.28
C MET A 109 7.61 -5.16 -7.33
N TYR A 110 7.81 -3.97 -7.89
CA TYR A 110 7.95 -2.70 -7.16
C TYR A 110 6.98 -1.67 -7.70
N SER A 111 6.10 -1.16 -6.82
CA SER A 111 5.14 -0.11 -7.14
C SER A 111 5.38 1.11 -6.26
N VAL A 112 5.52 2.28 -6.89
CA VAL A 112 5.69 3.56 -6.20
C VAL A 112 4.68 4.56 -6.73
N ALA A 113 3.88 5.15 -5.85
CA ALA A 113 2.94 6.19 -6.25
C ALA A 113 2.81 7.35 -5.27
N ALA A 114 2.58 8.57 -5.76
CA ALA A 114 2.22 9.65 -4.83
C ALA A 114 0.79 9.46 -4.31
N GLY A 115 -0.15 9.05 -5.16
CA GLY A 115 -1.50 8.68 -4.75
C GLY A 115 -1.58 7.30 -4.09
N GLY A 116 -2.00 6.27 -4.83
CA GLY A 116 -2.20 4.91 -4.30
C GLY A 116 -1.36 3.84 -4.97
N ALA A 117 -0.91 2.84 -4.19
CA ALA A 117 -0.24 1.65 -4.70
C ALA A 117 -1.06 0.40 -4.36
N GLN A 118 -1.23 -0.51 -5.31
CA GLN A 118 -1.99 -1.75 -5.10
C GLN A 118 -1.22 -2.97 -5.59
N GLY A 119 -1.07 -3.97 -4.73
CA GLY A 119 -0.47 -5.27 -5.02
C GLY A 119 1.05 -5.21 -5.11
N GLY A 120 1.59 -6.22 -5.79
CA GLY A 120 3.03 -6.37 -6.00
C GLY A 120 3.80 -6.92 -4.80
N MET A 121 5.12 -7.04 -4.93
CA MET A 121 5.95 -7.55 -3.84
C MET A 121 6.28 -6.43 -2.85
N TYR A 122 6.59 -5.25 -3.38
CA TYR A 122 6.88 -4.03 -2.62
C TYR A 122 6.03 -2.87 -3.14
N SER A 123 5.28 -2.24 -2.25
CA SER A 123 4.43 -1.08 -2.55
C SER A 123 4.78 0.10 -1.65
N VAL A 124 5.00 1.27 -2.25
CA VAL A 124 5.25 2.53 -1.55
C VAL A 124 4.27 3.59 -2.06
N ALA A 125 3.51 4.20 -1.16
CA ALA A 125 2.56 5.25 -1.51
C ALA A 125 2.59 6.44 -0.54
N ALA A 126 2.45 7.67 -1.03
CA ALA A 126 2.18 8.78 -0.09
C ALA A 126 0.73 8.73 0.41
N GLY A 127 -0.23 8.38 -0.46
CA GLY A 127 -1.62 8.13 -0.05
C GLY A 127 -1.80 6.76 0.62
N GLY A 128 -2.25 5.76 -0.14
CA GLY A 128 -2.61 4.44 0.40
C GLY A 128 -1.92 3.27 -0.30
N ALA A 129 -1.61 2.22 0.46
CA ALA A 129 -1.08 0.96 -0.05
C ALA A 129 -2.03 -0.20 0.26
N GLN A 130 -2.31 -1.05 -0.73
CA GLN A 130 -3.19 -2.21 -0.56
C GLN A 130 -2.51 -3.50 -1.04
N GLY A 131 -2.43 -4.50 -0.18
CA GLY A 131 -1.90 -5.82 -0.47
C GLY A 131 -0.37 -5.89 -0.51
N GLY A 132 0.13 -6.90 -1.22
CA GLY A 132 1.55 -7.16 -1.42
C GLY A 132 2.28 -7.81 -0.24
N MET A 133 3.57 -8.13 -0.39
CA MET A 133 4.35 -8.66 0.74
C MET A 133 4.75 -7.54 1.69
N TYR A 134 5.23 -6.42 1.15
CA TYR A 134 5.70 -5.27 1.89
C TYR A 134 5.00 -4.00 1.40
N SER A 135 4.33 -3.30 2.30
CA SER A 135 3.61 -2.06 2.01
C SER A 135 4.03 -0.95 2.94
N VAL A 136 4.36 0.21 2.37
CA VAL A 136 4.67 1.44 3.09
C VAL A 136 3.78 2.56 2.59
N ALA A 137 3.02 3.19 3.49
CA ALA A 137 2.13 4.29 3.14
C ALA A 137 2.25 5.46 4.12
N ALA A 138 2.23 6.71 3.65
CA ALA A 138 2.06 7.82 4.60
C ALA A 138 0.61 7.90 5.10
N GLY A 139 -0.39 7.66 4.25
CA GLY A 139 -1.78 7.52 4.67
C GLY A 139 -2.06 6.15 5.31
N GLY A 140 -2.66 5.23 4.55
CA GLY A 140 -3.12 3.94 5.09
C GLY A 140 -2.55 2.72 4.37
N ALA A 141 -2.34 1.63 5.11
CA ALA A 141 -1.94 0.34 4.57
C ALA A 141 -3.00 -0.73 4.87
N GLN A 142 -3.34 -1.55 3.87
CA GLN A 142 -4.32 -2.62 4.04
C GLN A 142 -3.78 -3.96 3.53
N GLY A 143 -3.78 -4.97 4.39
CA GLY A 143 -3.37 -6.34 4.07
C GLY A 143 -1.85 -6.53 4.01
N GLY A 144 -1.45 -7.59 3.32
CA GLY A 144 -0.05 -7.95 3.09
C GLY A 144 0.63 -8.69 4.23
N MET A 145 1.91 -9.06 4.06
CA MET A 145 2.66 -9.69 5.15
C MET A 145 3.16 -8.64 6.14
N TYR A 146 3.74 -7.56 5.62
CA TYR A 146 4.32 -6.46 6.38
C TYR A 146 3.76 -5.13 5.90
N SER A 147 3.16 -4.38 6.81
CA SER A 147 2.55 -3.08 6.51
C SER A 147 3.05 -2.03 7.49
N VAL A 148 3.52 -0.90 6.94
CA VAL A 148 3.94 0.28 7.70
C VAL A 148 3.13 1.48 7.21
N ALA A 149 2.42 2.14 8.11
CA ALA A 149 1.61 3.31 7.78
C ALA A 149 1.82 4.45 8.78
N ALA A 150 1.91 5.70 8.32
CA ALA A 150 1.85 6.82 9.28
C ALA A 150 0.42 7.02 9.79
N GLY A 151 -0.61 6.89 8.93
CA GLY A 151 -2.01 6.87 9.35
C GLY A 151 -2.41 5.53 9.98
N GLY A 152 -3.09 4.66 9.22
CA GLY A 152 -3.66 3.42 9.75
C GLY A 152 -3.21 2.16 9.02
N ALA A 153 -3.11 1.04 9.72
CA ALA A 153 -2.85 -0.27 9.16
C ALA A 153 -4.01 -1.24 9.44
N GLN A 154 -4.46 -1.97 8.43
CA GLN A 154 -5.55 -2.95 8.59
C GLN A 154 -5.14 -4.32 8.04
N GLY A 155 -5.22 -5.35 8.89
CA GLY A 155 -4.93 -6.74 8.55
C GLY A 155 -3.43 -7.04 8.46
N GLY A 156 -3.12 -8.11 7.73
CA GLY A 156 -1.77 -8.60 7.49
C GLY A 156 -1.15 -9.42 8.62
N MET A 157 0.07 -9.92 8.44
CA MET A 157 0.75 -10.64 9.52
C MET A 157 1.37 -9.66 10.52
N TYR A 158 2.06 -8.64 10.02
CA TYR A 158 2.76 -7.64 10.80
C TYR A 158 2.36 -6.24 10.35
N SER A 159 1.83 -5.45 11.28
CA SER A 159 1.35 -4.10 11.01
C SER A 159 1.95 -3.11 12.01
N VAL A 160 2.53 -2.03 11.50
CA VAL A 160 3.04 -0.90 12.27
C VAL A 160 2.35 0.37 11.81
N ALA A 161 1.69 1.07 12.71
CA ALA A 161 0.99 2.33 12.40
C ALA A 161 1.30 3.42 13.42
N ALA A 162 1.49 4.67 12.98
CA ALA A 162 1.54 5.77 13.96
C ALA A 162 0.12 6.09 14.48
N GLY A 163 -0.90 6.05 13.63
CA GLY A 163 -2.30 6.14 14.04
C GLY A 163 -2.82 4.81 14.63
N GLY A 164 -3.66 4.10 13.89
CA GLY A 164 -4.36 2.90 14.37
C GLY A 164 -3.98 1.62 13.63
N ALA A 165 -3.97 0.49 14.34
CA ALA A 165 -3.83 -0.84 13.75
C ALA A 165 -5.08 -1.69 14.01
N GLN A 166 -5.58 -2.38 13.00
CA GLN A 166 -6.74 -3.27 13.14
C GLN A 166 -6.46 -4.65 12.57
N GLY A 167 -6.61 -5.69 13.40
CA GLY A 167 -6.45 -7.09 13.03
C GLY A 167 -5.00 -7.54 12.91
N GLY A 168 -4.80 -8.64 12.19
CA GLY A 168 -3.49 -9.24 11.92
C GLY A 168 -2.94 -10.13 13.03
N MET A 169 -1.76 -10.73 12.82
CA MET A 169 -1.13 -11.51 13.88
C MET A 169 -0.42 -10.61 14.90
N TYR A 170 0.33 -9.64 14.41
CA TYR A 170 1.13 -8.72 15.21
C TYR A 170 0.86 -7.28 14.79
N SER A 171 0.39 -6.48 15.72
CA SER A 171 0.04 -5.08 15.48
C SER A 171 0.73 -4.18 16.50
N VAL A 172 1.40 -3.14 16.01
CA VAL A 172 2.02 -2.08 16.81
C VAL A 172 1.44 -0.74 16.35
N ALA A 173 0.83 0.00 17.27
CA ALA A 173 0.25 1.31 16.97
C ALA A 173 0.66 2.36 18.00
N ALA A 174 0.97 3.59 17.59
CA ALA A 174 1.12 4.66 18.60
C ALA A 174 -0.26 5.11 19.12
N GLY A 175 -1.27 5.17 18.25
CA GLY A 175 -2.66 5.39 18.64
C GLY A 175 -3.31 4.15 19.26
N GLY A 176 -4.17 3.46 18.51
CA GLY A 176 -4.96 2.33 19.03
C GLY A 176 -4.75 1.04 18.25
N ALA A 177 -4.84 -0.10 18.92
CA ALA A 177 -4.81 -1.42 18.31
C ALA A 177 -6.14 -2.15 18.58
N GLN A 178 -6.72 -2.76 17.55
CA GLN A 178 -7.96 -3.53 17.68
C GLN A 178 -7.81 -4.94 17.09
N GLY A 179 -8.08 -5.96 17.91
CA GLY A 179 -8.05 -7.36 17.53
C GLY A 179 -6.62 -7.91 17.37
N GLY A 180 -6.53 -9.00 16.61
CA GLY A 180 -5.29 -9.68 16.31
C GLY A 180 -4.81 -10.64 17.40
N MET A 181 -3.69 -11.31 17.17
CA MET A 181 -3.14 -12.26 18.14
C MET A 181 -2.30 -11.53 19.19
N TYR A 182 -1.46 -10.59 18.76
CA TYR A 182 -0.60 -9.76 19.59
C TYR A 182 -0.74 -8.30 19.20
N SER A 183 -1.10 -7.45 20.16
CA SER A 183 -1.31 -6.03 19.94
C SER A 183 -0.55 -5.20 20.97
N VAL A 184 0.19 -4.19 20.49
CA VAL A 184 0.90 -3.21 21.32
C VAL A 184 0.44 -1.82 20.90
N ALA A 185 -0.08 -1.04 21.84
CA ALA A 185 -0.54 0.32 21.58
C ALA A 185 -0.03 1.31 22.64
N ALA A 186 0.40 2.51 22.24
CA ALA A 186 0.65 3.55 23.25
C ALA A 186 -0.69 4.14 23.77
N GLY A 187 -1.71 4.28 22.92
CA GLY A 187 -3.06 4.60 23.34
C GLY A 187 -3.79 3.39 23.91
N GLY A 188 -4.79 2.87 23.19
CA GLY A 188 -5.66 1.79 23.68
C GLY A 188 -5.55 0.50 22.87
N ALA A 189 -5.74 -0.65 23.53
CA ALA A 189 -5.86 -1.95 22.88
C ALA A 189 -7.24 -2.56 23.14
N GLN A 190 -7.88 -3.11 22.10
CA GLN A 190 -9.19 -3.75 22.22
C GLN A 190 -9.16 -5.16 21.62
N GLY A 191 -9.48 -6.16 22.43
CA GLY A 191 -9.58 -7.56 22.04
C GLY A 191 -8.23 -8.25 21.86
N GLY A 192 -8.24 -9.34 21.10
CA GLY A 192 -7.06 -10.14 20.78
C GLY A 192 -6.67 -11.16 21.84
N MET A 193 -5.62 -11.94 21.56
CA MET A 193 -5.13 -12.94 22.53
C MET A 193 -4.23 -12.28 23.57
N TYR A 194 -3.30 -11.44 23.12
CA TYR A 194 -2.37 -10.70 23.96
C TYR A 194 -2.38 -9.22 23.59
N SER A 195 -2.63 -8.37 24.57
CA SER A 195 -2.72 -6.91 24.39
C SER A 195 -1.89 -6.18 25.43
N VAL A 196 -1.06 -5.25 24.97
CA VAL A 196 -0.28 -4.33 25.81
C VAL A 196 -0.61 -2.91 25.42
N ALA A 197 -1.06 -2.10 26.38
CA ALA A 197 -1.42 -0.71 26.15
C ALA A 197 -0.81 0.21 27.22
N ALA A 198 -0.28 1.37 26.84
CA ALA A 198 0.06 2.38 27.87
C ALA A 198 -1.20 3.09 28.39
N GLY A 199 -2.20 3.33 27.54
CA GLY A 199 -3.53 3.76 27.94
C GLY A 199 -4.37 2.62 28.51
N GLY A 200 -5.46 2.26 27.83
CA GLY A 200 -6.42 1.26 28.31
C GLY A 200 -6.43 -0.02 27.48
N ALA A 201 -6.73 -1.15 28.12
CA ALA A 201 -6.98 -2.43 27.45
C ALA A 201 -8.42 -2.89 27.68
N GLN A 202 -9.10 -3.36 26.64
CA GLN A 202 -10.46 -3.88 26.74
C GLN A 202 -10.58 -5.27 26.12
N GLY A 203 -10.99 -6.26 26.91
CA GLY A 203 -11.20 -7.65 26.49
C GLY A 203 -9.90 -8.44 26.29
N GLY A 204 -10.01 -9.52 25.53
CA GLY A 204 -8.90 -10.42 25.20
C GLY A 204 -8.61 -11.51 26.22
N MET A 205 -7.66 -12.40 25.93
CA MET A 205 -7.24 -13.42 26.92
C MET A 205 -6.29 -12.83 27.94
N TYR A 206 -5.27 -12.11 27.49
CA TYR A 206 -4.24 -11.51 28.33
C TYR A 206 -4.08 -10.04 27.99
N SER A 207 -4.26 -9.18 28.99
CA SER A 207 -4.21 -7.73 28.83
C SER A 207 -3.30 -7.10 29.88
N VAL A 208 -2.39 -6.24 29.44
CA VAL A 208 -1.53 -5.42 30.29
C VAL A 208 -1.75 -3.96 29.93
N ALA A 209 -2.14 -3.14 30.90
CA ALA A 209 -2.39 -1.72 30.70
C ALA A 209 -1.70 -0.87 31.78
N ALA A 210 -1.06 0.25 31.43
CA ALA A 210 -0.64 1.20 32.47
C ALA A 210 -1.83 2.03 32.98
N GLY A 211 -2.81 2.35 32.12
CA GLY A 211 -4.09 2.90 32.54
C GLY A 211 -5.02 1.83 33.10
N GLY A 212 -6.19 1.63 32.47
CA GLY A 212 -7.21 0.69 32.95
C GLY A 212 -7.34 -0.56 32.09
N ALA A 213 -7.75 -1.67 32.70
CA ALA A 213 -8.13 -2.89 31.99
C ALA A 213 -9.62 -3.20 32.21
N GLN A 214 -10.35 -3.53 31.15
CA GLN A 214 -11.76 -3.90 31.24
C GLN A 214 -12.02 -5.26 30.58
N GLY A 215 -12.51 -6.22 31.37
CA GLY A 215 -12.84 -7.56 30.93
C GLY A 215 -11.60 -8.42 30.65
N GLY A 216 -11.83 -9.51 29.90
CA GLY A 216 -10.80 -10.47 29.53
C GLY A 216 -10.60 -11.59 30.55
N MET A 217 -9.71 -12.53 30.22
CA MET A 217 -9.46 -13.69 31.10
C MET A 217 -8.42 -13.35 32.17
N TYR A 218 -7.34 -12.69 31.78
CA TYR A 218 -6.26 -12.24 32.65
C TYR A 218 -5.93 -10.77 32.35
N SER A 219 -5.99 -9.92 33.37
CA SER A 219 -5.77 -8.48 33.22
C SER A 219 -4.82 -7.96 34.29
N VAL A 220 -3.84 -7.18 33.87
CA VAL A 220 -2.92 -6.44 34.76
C VAL A 220 -3.01 -4.96 34.42
N ALA A 221 -3.34 -4.13 35.40
CA ALA A 221 -3.48 -2.69 35.22
C ALA A 221 -2.71 -1.92 36.30
N ALA A 222 -1.98 -0.86 35.96
CA ALA A 222 -1.47 0.04 37.01
C ALA A 222 -2.58 0.98 37.53
N GLY A 223 -3.53 1.37 36.69
CA GLY A 223 -4.77 2.00 37.10
C GLY A 223 -5.76 0.99 37.68
N GLY A 224 -6.99 0.99 37.16
CA GLY A 224 -8.08 0.12 37.63
C GLY A 224 -8.34 -1.07 36.70
N ALA A 225 -8.89 -2.15 37.27
CA ALA A 225 -9.39 -3.29 36.52
C ALA A 225 -10.91 -3.44 36.73
N GLN A 226 -11.66 -3.70 35.66
CA GLN A 226 -13.11 -3.92 35.75
C GLN A 226 -13.52 -5.17 34.98
N GLY A 227 -14.15 -6.14 35.65
CA GLY A 227 -14.53 -7.41 35.02
C GLY A 227 -13.36 -8.40 34.88
N GLY A 228 -13.70 -9.55 34.32
CA GLY A 228 -12.75 -10.60 33.95
C GLY A 228 -12.64 -11.74 34.95
N MET A 229 -11.82 -12.75 34.60
CA MET A 229 -11.64 -13.93 35.45
C MET A 229 -10.56 -13.69 36.50
N TYR A 230 -9.41 -13.14 36.10
CA TYR A 230 -8.29 -12.81 36.96
C TYR A 230 -7.80 -11.39 36.69
N SER A 231 -7.79 -10.55 37.72
CA SER A 231 -7.40 -9.15 37.60
C SER A 231 -6.41 -8.74 38.68
N VAL A 232 -5.34 -8.06 38.29
CA VAL A 232 -4.37 -7.42 39.21
C VAL A 232 -4.33 -5.94 38.90
N ALA A 233 -4.58 -5.10 39.91
CA ALA A 233 -4.57 -3.65 39.77
C ALA A 233 -3.79 -3.00 40.90
N SER A 234 -2.99 -1.96 40.64
CA SER A 234 -2.52 -1.10 41.75
C SER A 234 -3.58 -0.09 42.18
N GLY A 235 -4.48 0.31 41.28
CA GLY A 235 -5.69 1.03 41.64
C GLY A 235 -6.77 0.09 42.20
N GLY A 236 -8.03 0.36 41.87
CA GLY A 236 -9.17 -0.45 42.28
C GLY A 236 -9.49 -1.59 41.30
N ALA A 237 -10.07 -2.67 41.80
CA ALA A 237 -10.70 -3.72 41.00
C ALA A 237 -12.21 -3.75 41.23
N GLN A 238 -12.99 -3.90 40.16
CA GLN A 238 -14.44 -3.96 40.27
C GLN A 238 -15.06 -5.04 39.36
N GLY A 239 -15.69 -6.03 39.99
CA GLY A 239 -16.41 -7.11 39.32
C GLY A 239 -15.46 -8.11 38.65
N GLY A 240 -15.70 -9.40 38.88
CA GLY A 240 -14.83 -10.46 38.39
C GLY A 240 -14.85 -11.69 39.28
N MET A 241 -14.08 -12.71 38.91
CA MET A 241 -13.99 -13.92 39.72
C MET A 241 -12.88 -13.80 40.77
N TYR A 242 -11.66 -13.43 40.35
CA TYR A 242 -10.51 -13.26 41.23
C TYR A 242 -9.85 -11.90 40.99
N SER A 243 -9.65 -11.12 42.06
CA SER A 243 -8.97 -9.83 41.94
C SER A 243 -7.99 -9.57 43.09
N VAL A 244 -6.89 -8.90 42.75
CA VAL A 244 -5.94 -8.33 43.71
C VAL A 244 -5.78 -6.85 43.40
N ALA A 245 -6.15 -5.99 44.34
CA ALA A 245 -6.12 -4.55 44.14
C ALA A 245 -5.58 -3.82 45.37
N ALA A 246 -4.61 -2.93 45.21
CA ALA A 246 -4.13 -2.12 46.35
C ALA A 246 -5.14 -1.02 46.73
N GLY A 247 -5.86 -0.46 45.74
CA GLY A 247 -6.93 0.53 45.95
C GLY A 247 -8.28 -0.06 46.39
N GLY A 248 -8.38 -1.39 46.56
CA GLY A 248 -9.58 -2.10 46.98
C GLY A 248 -10.28 -2.88 45.85
N ALA A 249 -10.95 -3.97 46.23
CA ALA A 249 -11.67 -4.88 45.35
C ALA A 249 -13.17 -4.87 45.72
N GLN A 250 -14.05 -4.58 44.76
CA GLN A 250 -15.49 -4.47 45.00
C GLN A 250 -16.31 -5.28 43.98
N GLY A 251 -17.21 -6.14 44.48
CA GLY A 251 -18.09 -6.94 43.63
C GLY A 251 -17.41 -8.14 42.96
N ASP A 252 -16.18 -8.48 43.38
CA ASP A 252 -15.48 -9.69 42.98
C ASP A 252 -15.90 -10.89 43.85
N ILE A 253 -15.94 -12.09 43.27
CA ILE A 253 -16.24 -13.32 44.04
C ILE A 253 -15.13 -13.59 45.06
N TYR A 254 -13.88 -13.45 44.63
CA TYR A 254 -12.67 -13.59 45.45
C TYR A 254 -11.78 -12.36 45.26
N GLY A 255 -12.10 -11.27 45.96
CA GLY A 255 -11.33 -10.02 45.93
C GLY A 255 -10.41 -9.85 47.14
N VAL A 256 -9.15 -9.50 46.91
CA VAL A 256 -8.18 -9.17 47.96
C VAL A 256 -7.73 -7.74 47.82
N ALA A 257 -7.95 -6.96 48.88
CA ALA A 257 -7.32 -5.66 49.03
C ALA A 257 -5.90 -5.85 49.59
N ALA A 258 -4.89 -5.60 48.77
CA ALA A 258 -3.50 -5.66 49.25
C ALA A 258 -3.26 -4.45 50.16
N ARG A 259 -3.18 -4.68 51.47
CA ARG A 259 -2.72 -3.66 52.42
C ARG A 259 -1.21 -3.47 52.22
N MET A 260 -0.82 -2.36 51.59
CA MET A 260 0.55 -1.84 51.72
C MET A 260 0.70 -1.12 53.06
#